data_AF-A0A3D2L502-F1
#
_entry.id   AF-A0A3D2L502-F1
#
_cell.length_a   1.000
_cell.length_b   1.000
_cell.length_c   1.000
_cell.angle_alpha   90.00
_cell.angle_beta   90.00
_cell.angle_gamma   90.00
#
_symmetry.space_group_name_H-M   'P 1'
#
loop_
_entity.id
_entity.type
_entity.pdbx_description
1 polymer ?
#
loop_
_entity_poly.entity_id
_entity_poly.type
_entity_poly.pdbx_seq_one_letter_code
_entity_poly.pdbx_strand_id
1 'polypeptide(L)'
;MAKPGARNTITDVPGIKVGQAEDASVRSGVSVIVPDAPAIAAVAVSGGGPGTRETDLLSAGMLVDGIDAVCLSGGSAFGLAAADGVASGLKQEGRGFALVPLTSVPRTPIVPAAILYDLSNGGDKDWGEVSPYAALGLAAYRSRGTELALGQAGAAYGARAGAFAGGTGSASIVTHDGITVGALAGVNCFGSVFMPGTEAFWSWP
;
A
#
# COMPACT_ATOMS: atom_id res chain seq x y z
N MET A 1 17.10 -15.88 19.76
CA MET A 1 17.32 -15.50 18.34
C MET A 1 16.03 -14.90 17.82
N ALA A 2 16.12 -13.95 16.89
CA ALA A 2 14.95 -13.43 16.20
C ALA A 2 14.35 -14.53 15.31
N LYS A 3 13.04 -14.52 15.13
CA LYS A 3 12.31 -15.54 14.36
C LYS A 3 11.19 -14.90 13.54
N PRO A 4 10.75 -15.51 12.42
CA PRO A 4 9.55 -15.03 11.74
C PRO A 4 8.35 -14.92 12.67
N GLY A 5 7.48 -13.95 12.40
CA GLY A 5 6.19 -13.85 13.07
C GLY A 5 5.26 -15.01 12.69
N ALA A 6 4.08 -15.08 13.31
CA ALA A 6 3.17 -16.21 13.17
C ALA A 6 2.65 -16.39 11.74
N ARG A 7 2.41 -15.29 11.03
CA ARG A 7 1.98 -15.29 9.62
C ARG A 7 3.13 -15.05 8.66
N ASN A 8 4.27 -14.56 9.16
CA ASN A 8 5.38 -14.04 8.36
C ASN A 8 4.91 -12.93 7.41
N THR A 9 4.10 -12.01 7.93
CA THR A 9 3.54 -10.88 7.19
C THR A 9 3.51 -9.60 8.02
N ILE A 10 3.31 -8.45 7.37
CA ILE A 10 3.23 -7.14 8.05
C ILE A 10 2.15 -7.09 9.14
N THR A 11 1.09 -7.89 9.01
CA THR A 11 -0.02 -7.98 9.97
C THR A 11 0.33 -8.74 11.25
N ASP A 12 1.55 -9.29 11.37
CA ASP A 12 2.08 -9.73 12.66
C ASP A 12 2.40 -8.53 13.59
N VAL A 13 2.60 -7.32 13.05
CA VAL A 13 2.72 -6.10 13.86
C VAL A 13 1.36 -5.78 14.50
N PRO A 14 1.25 -5.77 15.84
CA PRO A 14 -0.03 -5.54 16.51
C PRO A 14 -0.66 -4.20 16.09
N GLY A 15 -1.95 -4.24 15.76
CA GLY A 15 -2.71 -3.07 15.35
C GLY A 15 -2.56 -2.69 13.88
N ILE A 16 -1.78 -3.42 13.07
CA ILE A 16 -1.73 -3.21 11.61
C ILE A 16 -2.68 -4.17 10.90
N LYS A 17 -3.57 -3.61 10.09
CA LYS A 17 -4.43 -4.35 9.15
C LYS A 17 -4.05 -4.02 7.72
N VAL A 18 -4.26 -4.98 6.82
CA VAL A 18 -4.09 -4.78 5.37
C VAL A 18 -5.38 -5.16 4.68
N GLY A 19 -5.81 -4.33 3.74
CA GLY A 19 -6.91 -4.64 2.84
C GLY A 19 -6.47 -4.56 1.38
N GLN A 20 -7.06 -5.39 0.54
CA GLN A 20 -6.74 -5.51 -0.87
C GLN A 20 -8.02 -5.54 -1.71
N ALA A 21 -7.95 -4.97 -2.91
CA ALA A 21 -8.95 -5.11 -3.94
C ALA A 21 -8.30 -4.98 -5.32
N GLU A 22 -8.80 -5.72 -6.29
CA GLU A 22 -8.30 -5.71 -7.67
C GLU A 22 -9.45 -5.74 -8.68
N ASP A 23 -9.14 -5.25 -9.88
CA ASP A 23 -9.97 -5.40 -11.07
C ASP A 23 -9.21 -6.30 -12.06
N ALA A 24 -9.76 -7.50 -12.30
CA ALA A 24 -9.15 -8.47 -13.19
C ALA A 24 -9.21 -8.07 -14.67
N SER A 25 -10.21 -7.27 -15.09
CA SER A 25 -10.33 -6.76 -16.46
C SER A 25 -9.24 -5.74 -16.72
N VAL A 26 -9.11 -4.76 -15.81
CA VAL A 26 -8.07 -3.73 -15.87
C VAL A 26 -6.69 -4.32 -15.58
N ARG A 27 -6.64 -5.45 -14.89
CA ARG A 27 -5.44 -6.09 -14.37
C ARG A 27 -4.65 -5.15 -13.45
N SER A 28 -5.33 -4.48 -12.54
CA SER A 28 -4.69 -3.61 -11.55
C SER A 28 -5.40 -3.73 -10.21
N GLY A 29 -4.84 -3.13 -9.16
CA GLY A 29 -5.44 -3.20 -7.83
C GLY A 29 -4.84 -2.22 -6.84
N VAL A 30 -5.29 -2.33 -5.60
CA VAL A 30 -4.98 -1.45 -4.47
C VAL A 30 -4.70 -2.29 -3.23
N SER A 31 -3.71 -1.87 -2.45
CA SER A 31 -3.45 -2.38 -1.09
C SER A 31 -3.41 -1.21 -0.11
N VAL A 32 -4.11 -1.35 1.01
CA VAL A 32 -4.21 -0.31 2.03
C VAL A 32 -3.72 -0.86 3.35
N ILE A 33 -2.72 -0.20 3.94
CA ILE A 33 -2.21 -0.51 5.28
C ILE A 33 -2.93 0.42 6.26
N VAL A 34 -3.65 -0.13 7.23
CA VAL A 34 -4.51 0.62 8.15
C VAL A 34 -4.12 0.28 9.59
N PRO A 35 -3.48 1.19 10.32
CA PRO A 35 -3.31 1.04 11.76
C PRO A 35 -4.65 1.22 12.50
N ASP A 36 -4.79 0.58 13.66
CA ASP A 36 -5.99 0.69 14.52
C ASP A 36 -6.19 2.10 15.10
N ALA A 37 -5.11 2.85 15.25
CA ALA A 37 -5.09 4.26 15.65
C ALA A 37 -4.12 5.04 14.75
N PRO A 38 -4.16 6.39 14.69
CA PRO A 38 -3.19 7.15 13.92
C PRO A 38 -1.75 6.77 14.28
N ALA A 39 -0.92 6.51 13.26
CA ALA A 39 0.44 6.01 13.44
C ALA A 39 1.47 7.03 12.96
N ILE A 40 2.60 7.14 13.66
CA ILE A 40 3.76 7.91 13.21
C ILE A 40 4.25 7.32 11.89
N ALA A 41 4.50 8.16 10.90
CA ALA A 41 4.98 7.75 9.60
C ALA A 41 6.03 8.71 9.05
N ALA A 42 6.92 8.16 8.23
CA ALA A 42 7.93 8.87 7.47
C ALA A 42 8.02 8.23 6.08
N VAL A 43 8.59 8.94 5.11
CA VAL A 43 8.74 8.45 3.73
C VAL A 43 10.14 8.71 3.20
N ALA A 44 10.65 7.75 2.43
CA ALA A 44 11.84 7.91 1.62
C ALA A 44 11.49 7.56 0.16
N VAL A 45 11.67 8.53 -0.74
CA VAL A 45 11.42 8.35 -2.18
C VAL A 45 12.77 8.36 -2.90
N SER A 46 13.16 7.21 -3.45
CA SER A 46 14.48 7.04 -4.08
C SER A 46 14.42 6.77 -5.59
N GLY A 47 13.24 6.47 -6.14
CA GLY A 47 13.05 6.27 -7.57
C GLY A 47 12.97 7.61 -8.32
N GLY A 48 13.50 7.67 -9.55
CA GLY A 48 13.53 8.90 -10.36
C GLY A 48 12.21 9.31 -11.00
N GLY A 49 11.18 8.45 -10.97
CA GLY A 49 9.84 8.74 -11.50
C GLY A 49 8.75 8.44 -10.48
N PRO A 50 8.69 9.17 -9.34
CA PRO A 50 7.71 8.90 -8.31
C PRO A 50 6.32 9.38 -8.70
N GLY A 51 5.30 8.61 -8.33
CA GLY A 51 3.92 9.08 -8.25
C GLY A 51 3.48 8.95 -6.80
N THR A 52 3.32 10.07 -6.11
CA THR A 52 2.98 10.10 -4.70
C THR A 52 1.89 11.13 -4.39
N ARG A 53 1.22 10.91 -3.26
CA ARG A 53 0.29 11.86 -2.66
C ARG A 53 0.64 12.01 -1.19
N GLU A 54 0.51 13.24 -0.68
CA GLU A 54 0.62 13.52 0.77
C GLU A 54 1.97 13.10 1.37
N THR A 55 3.06 13.12 0.60
CA THR A 55 4.40 12.78 1.12
C THR A 55 5.03 13.92 1.91
N ASP A 56 4.76 15.18 1.54
CA ASP A 56 5.33 16.36 2.18
C ASP A 56 4.97 16.46 3.67
N LEU A 57 3.75 16.04 4.04
CA LEU A 57 3.28 16.04 5.43
C LEU A 57 4.02 15.02 6.32
N LEU A 58 4.72 14.06 5.72
CA LEU A 58 5.51 13.05 6.43
C LEU A 58 6.93 13.54 6.78
N SER A 59 7.25 14.77 6.42
CA SER A 59 8.48 15.42 6.85
C SER A 59 8.43 15.73 8.35
N ALA A 60 9.58 15.63 9.02
CA ALA A 60 9.67 15.98 10.43
C ALA A 60 9.28 17.46 10.65
N GLY A 61 8.46 17.73 11.68
CA GLY A 61 8.03 19.07 12.05
C GLY A 61 6.79 19.61 11.30
N MET A 62 6.12 18.77 10.51
CA MET A 62 4.81 19.10 9.93
C MET A 62 3.70 19.02 11.00
N LEU A 63 2.53 19.58 10.68
CA LEU A 63 1.41 19.75 11.61
C LEU A 63 0.77 18.44 12.10
N VAL A 64 0.82 17.39 11.29
CA VAL A 64 0.12 16.14 11.54
C VAL A 64 1.06 15.15 12.23
N ASP A 65 0.68 14.68 13.42
CA ASP A 65 1.50 13.75 14.22
C ASP A 65 1.42 12.28 13.77
N GLY A 66 0.43 11.93 12.94
CA GLY A 66 0.24 10.57 12.47
C GLY A 66 -0.75 10.43 11.32
N ILE A 67 -0.63 9.31 10.61
CA ILE A 67 -1.46 8.96 9.45
C ILE A 67 -2.56 7.98 9.83
N ASP A 68 -3.65 7.97 9.06
CA ASP A 68 -4.74 7.03 9.27
C ASP A 68 -4.60 5.75 8.44
N ALA A 69 -3.94 5.83 7.27
CA ALA A 69 -3.67 4.71 6.38
C ALA A 69 -2.55 5.05 5.39
N VAL A 70 -1.90 4.03 4.83
CA VAL A 70 -1.06 4.15 3.62
C VAL A 70 -1.78 3.46 2.47
N CYS A 71 -1.88 4.13 1.32
CA CYS A 71 -2.51 3.57 0.12
C CYS A 71 -1.45 3.26 -0.95
N LEU A 72 -1.30 1.99 -1.32
CA LEU A 72 -0.47 1.54 -2.43
C LEU A 72 -1.38 1.14 -3.59
N SER A 73 -1.07 1.56 -4.81
CA SER A 73 -1.94 1.29 -5.96
C SER A 73 -1.16 0.99 -7.23
N GLY A 74 -1.72 0.18 -8.11
CA GLY A 74 -1.32 0.14 -9.52
C GLY A 74 -1.80 1.38 -10.27
N GLY A 75 -1.89 1.30 -11.60
CA GLY A 75 -2.54 2.34 -12.40
C GLY A 75 -1.73 3.59 -12.68
N SER A 76 -0.46 3.64 -12.31
CA SER A 76 0.36 4.86 -12.42
C SER A 76 -0.34 6.04 -11.73
N ALA A 77 -0.20 7.26 -12.27
CA ALA A 77 -0.80 8.48 -11.71
C ALA A 77 -2.33 8.38 -11.48
N PHE A 78 -3.08 7.61 -12.30
CA PHE A 78 -4.51 7.38 -12.06
C PHE A 78 -4.77 6.66 -10.73
N GLY A 79 -3.83 5.79 -10.33
CA GLY A 79 -3.86 5.05 -9.08
C GLY A 79 -3.89 5.93 -7.83
N LEU A 80 -3.42 7.18 -7.91
CA LEU A 80 -3.46 8.12 -6.78
C LEU A 80 -4.89 8.42 -6.32
N ALA A 81 -5.88 8.25 -7.20
CA ALA A 81 -7.30 8.38 -6.86
C ALA A 81 -7.78 7.32 -5.85
N ALA A 82 -7.05 6.20 -5.68
CA ALA A 82 -7.38 5.19 -4.67
C ALA A 82 -7.39 5.77 -3.25
N ALA A 83 -6.52 6.75 -2.97
CA ALA A 83 -6.47 7.42 -1.67
C ALA A 83 -7.79 8.15 -1.34
N ASP A 84 -8.53 8.65 -2.33
CA ASP A 84 -9.84 9.30 -2.09
C ASP A 84 -10.90 8.28 -1.63
N GLY A 85 -10.84 7.07 -2.17
CA GLY A 85 -11.69 5.96 -1.73
C GLY A 85 -11.40 5.55 -0.29
N VAL A 86 -10.12 5.46 0.06
CA VAL A 86 -9.66 5.17 1.43
C VAL A 86 -10.08 6.27 2.39
N ALA A 87 -9.86 7.54 2.03
CA ALA A 87 -10.29 8.69 2.82
C ALA A 87 -11.80 8.70 3.04
N SER A 88 -12.59 8.34 2.03
CA SER A 88 -14.05 8.20 2.14
C SER A 88 -14.45 7.12 3.16
N GLY A 89 -13.75 5.98 3.18
CA GLY A 89 -13.95 4.92 4.17
C GLY A 89 -13.59 5.37 5.59
N LEU A 90 -12.44 6.01 5.76
CA LEU A 90 -11.99 6.58 7.04
C LEU A 90 -12.97 7.64 7.58
N LYS A 91 -13.49 8.52 6.70
CA LYS A 91 -14.46 9.53 7.09
C LYS A 91 -15.78 8.92 7.57
N GLN A 92 -16.25 7.82 6.96
CA GLN A 92 -17.44 7.11 7.43
C GLN A 92 -17.27 6.60 8.86
N GLU A 93 -16.04 6.25 9.25
CA GLU A 93 -15.69 5.81 10.61
C GLU A 93 -15.28 6.95 11.54
N GLY A 94 -15.37 8.21 11.08
CA GLY A 94 -15.01 9.37 11.89
C GLY A 94 -13.51 9.47 12.19
N ARG A 95 -12.66 8.83 11.39
CA ARG A 95 -11.19 8.90 11.49
C ARG A 95 -10.62 10.10 10.74
N GLY A 96 -9.42 10.53 11.11
CA GLY A 96 -8.79 11.73 10.57
C GLY A 96 -8.34 12.75 11.61
N PHE A 97 -7.54 13.68 11.14
CA PHE A 97 -7.06 14.87 11.84
C PHE A 97 -8.17 15.92 11.97
N ALA A 98 -8.28 16.54 13.15
CA ALA A 98 -9.21 17.63 13.40
C ALA A 98 -8.43 18.92 13.67
N LEU A 99 -8.31 19.79 12.65
CA LEU A 99 -7.68 21.11 12.82
C LEU A 99 -8.49 21.97 13.81
N VAL A 100 -9.82 21.88 13.72
CA VAL A 100 -10.76 22.58 14.58
C VAL A 100 -11.65 21.53 15.24
N PRO A 101 -11.65 21.37 16.58
CA PRO A 101 -12.37 20.30 17.26
C PRO A 101 -13.86 20.65 17.45
N LEU A 102 -14.56 20.88 16.35
CA LEU A 102 -16.01 21.13 16.30
C LEU A 102 -16.71 19.94 15.66
N THR A 103 -17.84 19.52 16.24
CA THR A 103 -18.65 18.40 15.71
C THR A 103 -19.23 18.66 14.33
N SER A 104 -19.35 19.93 13.93
CA SER A 104 -19.80 20.35 12.60
C SER A 104 -18.70 20.30 11.53
N VAL A 105 -17.44 20.12 11.91
CA VAL A 105 -16.31 20.06 10.99
C VAL A 105 -15.88 18.60 10.84
N PRO A 106 -15.89 18.03 9.63
CA PRO A 106 -15.42 16.66 9.43
C PRO A 106 -13.92 16.58 9.72
N ARG A 107 -13.51 15.48 10.34
CA ARG A 107 -12.10 15.09 10.42
C ARG A 107 -11.56 14.84 9.02
N THR A 108 -10.33 15.29 8.78
CA THR A 108 -9.59 15.13 7.52
C THR A 108 -8.72 13.88 7.62
N PRO A 109 -9.06 12.78 6.92
CA PRO A 109 -8.21 11.59 6.86
C PRO A 109 -6.87 11.91 6.24
N ILE A 110 -5.78 11.38 6.81
CA ILE A 110 -4.43 11.57 6.30
C ILE A 110 -3.97 10.25 5.67
N VAL A 111 -3.87 10.24 4.34
CA VAL A 111 -3.67 9.02 3.54
C VAL A 111 -2.56 9.22 2.52
N PRO A 112 -1.28 9.13 2.94
CA PRO A 112 -0.18 9.09 2.00
C PRO A 112 -0.34 7.92 1.02
N ALA A 113 0.00 8.18 -0.24
CA ALA A 113 -0.11 7.18 -1.28
C ALA A 113 1.13 7.13 -2.18
N ALA A 114 1.37 5.95 -2.73
CA ALA A 114 2.38 5.71 -3.74
C ALA A 114 1.84 4.74 -4.79
N ILE A 115 2.27 4.90 -6.04
CA ILE A 115 1.80 4.09 -7.16
C ILE A 115 2.91 3.31 -7.83
N LEU A 116 2.51 2.28 -8.58
CA LEU A 116 3.34 1.60 -9.56
C LEU A 116 2.69 1.66 -10.95
N TYR A 117 3.51 1.57 -11.98
CA TYR A 117 3.04 1.52 -13.36
C TYR A 117 2.77 0.06 -13.78
N ASP A 118 1.50 -0.26 -14.05
CA ASP A 118 1.06 -1.53 -14.62
C ASP A 118 0.16 -1.34 -15.86
N LEU A 119 0.14 -0.14 -16.44
CA LEU A 119 -0.81 0.20 -17.52
C LEU A 119 -0.54 -0.54 -18.84
N SER A 120 0.67 -1.05 -19.07
CA SER A 120 1.06 -1.82 -20.28
C SER A 120 0.96 -3.34 -20.11
N ASN A 121 0.23 -3.81 -19.09
CA ASN A 121 0.17 -5.23 -18.76
C ASN A 121 -0.82 -6.06 -19.59
N GLY A 122 -1.60 -5.44 -20.48
CA GLY A 122 -2.57 -6.11 -21.36
C GLY A 122 -3.98 -6.26 -20.78
N GLY A 123 -4.28 -5.67 -19.63
CA GLY A 123 -5.68 -5.49 -19.18
C GLY A 123 -6.38 -4.35 -19.92
N ASP A 124 -7.71 -4.29 -19.87
CA ASP A 124 -8.52 -3.26 -20.50
C ASP A 124 -8.33 -1.91 -19.80
N LYS A 125 -7.95 -0.89 -20.58
CA LYS A 125 -7.72 0.49 -20.09
C LYS A 125 -8.79 1.46 -20.57
N ASP A 126 -9.81 0.97 -21.27
CA ASP A 126 -10.95 1.76 -21.75
C ASP A 126 -12.08 1.79 -20.69
N TRP A 127 -11.72 2.20 -19.46
CA TRP A 127 -12.66 2.33 -18.34
C TRP A 127 -13.56 3.58 -18.44
N GLY A 128 -13.56 4.29 -19.58
CA GLY A 128 -14.32 5.51 -19.79
C GLY A 128 -13.79 6.72 -19.02
N GLU A 129 -14.69 7.59 -18.59
CA GLU A 129 -14.35 8.91 -18.01
C GLU A 129 -13.75 8.84 -16.61
N VAL A 130 -14.17 7.87 -15.79
CA VAL A 130 -13.79 7.78 -14.37
C VAL A 130 -12.93 6.55 -14.15
N SER A 131 -11.70 6.76 -13.67
CA SER A 131 -10.81 5.65 -13.34
C SER A 131 -11.37 4.77 -12.21
N PRO A 132 -11.08 3.45 -12.20
CA PRO A 132 -11.63 2.53 -11.20
C PRO A 132 -11.00 2.70 -9.80
N TYR A 133 -9.88 3.42 -9.68
CA TYR A 133 -9.01 3.37 -8.51
C TYR A 133 -9.65 3.90 -7.23
N ALA A 134 -10.48 4.93 -7.29
CA ALA A 134 -11.20 5.40 -6.11
C ALA A 134 -12.17 4.34 -5.54
N ALA A 135 -12.90 3.64 -6.41
CA ALA A 135 -13.78 2.55 -6.00
C ALA A 135 -12.96 1.37 -5.43
N LEU A 136 -11.85 1.01 -6.07
CA LEU A 136 -10.93 -0.02 -5.59
C LEU A 136 -10.32 0.35 -4.22
N GLY A 137 -9.95 1.61 -4.01
CA GLY A 137 -9.43 2.09 -2.72
C GLY A 137 -10.43 1.97 -1.59
N LEU A 138 -11.70 2.30 -1.83
CA LEU A 138 -12.77 2.09 -0.85
C LEU A 138 -13.01 0.60 -0.59
N ALA A 139 -12.99 -0.25 -1.63
CA ALA A 139 -13.15 -1.68 -1.49
C ALA A 139 -11.99 -2.31 -0.69
N ALA A 140 -10.75 -1.94 -1.00
CA ALA A 140 -9.56 -2.37 -0.27
C ALA A 140 -9.60 -1.90 1.20
N TYR A 141 -10.01 -0.66 1.47
CA TYR A 141 -10.20 -0.20 2.85
C TYR A 141 -11.22 -1.07 3.60
N ARG A 142 -12.34 -1.43 2.96
CA ARG A 142 -13.40 -2.25 3.58
C ARG A 142 -13.00 -3.71 3.79
N SER A 143 -12.09 -4.26 2.98
CA SER A 143 -11.61 -5.64 3.12
C SER A 143 -10.50 -5.82 4.16
N ARG A 144 -10.04 -4.74 4.81
CA ARG A 144 -8.89 -4.77 5.72
C ARG A 144 -9.03 -5.79 6.86
N GLY A 145 -7.99 -6.59 7.04
CA GLY A 145 -7.90 -7.60 8.08
C GLY A 145 -6.46 -7.99 8.38
N THR A 146 -6.28 -9.13 9.04
CA THR A 146 -4.95 -9.71 9.30
C THR A 146 -4.47 -10.62 8.18
N GLU A 147 -5.38 -11.08 7.33
CA GLU A 147 -5.07 -11.93 6.19
C GLU A 147 -4.87 -11.06 4.94
N LEU A 148 -3.85 -11.40 4.15
CA LEU A 148 -3.57 -10.76 2.87
C LEU A 148 -3.06 -11.81 1.88
N ALA A 149 -3.35 -11.59 0.60
CA ALA A 149 -2.85 -12.40 -0.48
C ALA A 149 -1.47 -11.90 -0.93
N LEU A 150 -0.59 -12.86 -1.24
CA LEU A 150 0.74 -12.65 -1.83
C LEU A 150 0.71 -12.98 -3.32
N GLY A 151 1.72 -12.53 -4.07
CA GLY A 151 1.78 -12.69 -5.51
C GLY A 151 0.91 -11.66 -6.23
N GLN A 152 0.11 -12.09 -7.22
CA GLN A 152 -0.74 -11.19 -7.99
C GLN A 152 -1.98 -10.78 -7.19
N ALA A 153 -1.81 -9.83 -6.27
CA ALA A 153 -2.85 -9.35 -5.37
C ALA A 153 -2.69 -7.86 -5.05
N GLY A 154 -3.80 -7.16 -4.88
CA GLY A 154 -3.85 -5.76 -4.47
C GLY A 154 -3.04 -4.83 -5.38
N ALA A 155 -2.25 -3.93 -4.78
CA ALA A 155 -1.48 -2.91 -5.49
C ALA A 155 -0.59 -3.47 -6.60
N ALA A 156 -0.12 -4.72 -6.44
CA ALA A 156 0.80 -5.37 -7.36
C ALA A 156 0.13 -6.49 -8.19
N TYR A 157 -1.19 -6.50 -8.30
CA TYR A 157 -1.92 -7.45 -9.14
C TYR A 157 -1.42 -7.47 -10.59
N GLY A 158 -1.17 -6.27 -11.15
CA GLY A 158 -0.67 -6.07 -12.50
C GLY A 158 0.86 -5.99 -12.65
N ALA A 159 1.62 -6.20 -11.57
CA ALA A 159 3.03 -5.86 -11.50
C ALA A 159 3.95 -6.81 -12.28
N ARG A 160 5.11 -6.29 -12.70
CA ARG A 160 6.20 -7.02 -13.35
C ARG A 160 7.54 -6.76 -12.67
N ALA A 161 8.37 -7.78 -12.58
CA ALA A 161 9.71 -7.72 -12.01
C ALA A 161 10.73 -8.10 -13.09
N GLY A 162 11.23 -7.10 -13.81
CA GLY A 162 12.02 -7.30 -15.02
C GLY A 162 11.23 -8.13 -16.06
N ALA A 163 11.79 -9.28 -16.45
CA ALA A 163 11.13 -10.18 -17.40
C ALA A 163 9.98 -11.00 -16.79
N PHE A 164 9.89 -11.08 -15.46
CA PHE A 164 9.01 -12.00 -14.74
C PHE A 164 7.75 -11.32 -14.20
N ALA A 165 6.80 -12.12 -13.72
CA ALA A 165 5.69 -11.62 -12.93
C ALA A 165 6.22 -10.98 -11.64
N GLY A 166 5.72 -9.79 -11.33
CA GLY A 166 5.93 -9.15 -10.03
C GLY A 166 4.87 -9.61 -9.03
N GLY A 167 4.66 -8.82 -7.98
CA GLY A 167 3.56 -9.09 -7.05
C GLY A 167 3.75 -8.49 -5.67
N THR A 168 2.78 -8.78 -4.81
CA THR A 168 2.77 -8.44 -3.40
C THR A 168 3.59 -9.46 -2.62
N GLY A 169 4.60 -8.98 -1.90
CA GLY A 169 5.39 -9.76 -0.95
C GLY A 169 5.21 -9.21 0.46
N SER A 170 5.33 -10.07 1.47
CA SER A 170 5.32 -9.66 2.87
C SER A 170 6.23 -10.57 3.69
N ALA A 171 6.77 -10.03 4.78
CA ALA A 171 7.61 -10.75 5.74
C ALA A 171 7.49 -10.10 7.11
N SER A 172 7.81 -10.84 8.17
CA SER A 172 7.94 -10.28 9.51
C SER A 172 9.02 -10.97 10.32
N ILE A 173 9.50 -10.28 11.36
CA ILE A 173 10.43 -10.83 12.34
C ILE A 173 10.07 -10.33 13.73
N VAL A 174 10.19 -11.22 14.71
CA VAL A 174 10.05 -10.94 16.14
C VAL A 174 11.42 -11.05 16.78
N THR A 175 11.87 -9.97 17.41
CA THR A 175 13.15 -9.91 18.12
C THR A 175 13.08 -10.68 19.44
N HIS A 176 14.24 -10.90 20.07
CA HIS A 176 14.31 -11.64 21.34
C HIS A 176 13.61 -10.92 22.51
N ASP A 177 13.55 -9.59 22.46
CA ASP A 177 12.90 -8.67 23.39
C ASP A 177 11.44 -8.36 23.00
N GLY A 178 10.90 -9.04 21.99
CA GLY A 178 9.47 -9.01 21.65
C GLY A 178 9.03 -7.91 20.67
N ILE A 179 9.96 -7.13 20.11
CA ILE A 179 9.65 -6.14 19.08
C ILE A 179 9.31 -6.88 17.78
N THR A 180 8.20 -6.52 17.15
CA THR A 180 7.79 -7.08 15.86
C THR A 180 8.01 -6.06 14.76
N VAL A 181 8.73 -6.45 13.72
CA VAL A 181 8.94 -5.66 12.50
C VAL A 181 8.28 -6.40 11.34
N GLY A 182 7.47 -5.70 10.57
CA GLY A 182 6.75 -6.24 9.42
C GLY A 182 7.00 -5.42 8.16
N ALA A 183 6.96 -6.06 7.00
CA ALA A 183 7.14 -5.43 5.70
C ALA A 183 6.07 -5.88 4.70
N LEU A 184 5.63 -4.96 3.85
CA LEU A 184 4.78 -5.21 2.68
C LEU A 184 5.43 -4.53 1.47
N ALA A 185 5.54 -5.24 0.36
CA ALA A 185 6.17 -4.74 -0.86
C ALA A 185 5.32 -5.05 -2.09
N GLY A 186 5.02 -4.03 -2.90
CA GLY A 186 4.53 -4.21 -4.27
C GLY A 186 5.71 -4.20 -5.23
N VAL A 187 6.13 -5.37 -5.70
CA VAL A 187 7.34 -5.55 -6.50
C VAL A 187 7.02 -5.33 -7.98
N ASN A 188 7.35 -4.14 -8.49
CA ASN A 188 7.21 -3.75 -9.90
C ASN A 188 8.50 -3.15 -10.48
N CYS A 189 9.64 -3.79 -10.19
CA CYS A 189 10.95 -3.26 -10.56
C CYS A 189 11.26 -3.44 -12.06
N PHE A 190 11.98 -2.47 -12.63
CA PHE A 190 12.55 -2.62 -13.97
C PHE A 190 13.69 -3.65 -14.01
N GLY A 191 14.48 -3.72 -12.94
CA GLY A 191 15.59 -4.68 -12.81
C GLY A 191 15.13 -6.12 -12.59
N SER A 192 16.08 -7.06 -12.68
CA SER A 192 15.83 -8.48 -12.43
C SER A 192 15.86 -8.81 -10.94
N VAL A 193 14.93 -9.67 -10.50
CA VAL A 193 14.96 -10.28 -9.15
C VAL A 193 15.91 -11.48 -9.07
N PHE A 194 16.38 -11.99 -10.21
CA PHE A 194 17.36 -13.06 -10.31
C PHE A 194 18.77 -12.54 -10.58
N MET A 195 19.75 -13.25 -10.03
CA MET A 195 21.17 -13.04 -10.33
C MET A 195 21.46 -13.38 -11.80
N PRO A 196 22.19 -12.53 -12.54
CA PRO A 196 22.46 -12.72 -13.97
C PRO A 196 23.04 -14.11 -14.27
N GLY A 197 22.43 -14.80 -15.25
CA GLY A 197 22.87 -16.13 -15.68
C GLY A 197 22.45 -17.29 -14.76
N THR A 198 21.57 -17.05 -13.78
CA THR A 198 21.10 -18.07 -12.84
C THR A 198 19.59 -18.02 -12.64
N GLU A 199 19.04 -19.05 -12.00
CA GLU A 199 17.66 -19.08 -11.47
C GLU A 199 17.60 -18.71 -9.98
N ALA A 200 18.69 -18.19 -9.41
CA ALA A 200 18.75 -17.82 -8.00
C ALA A 200 18.31 -16.36 -7.80
N PHE A 201 17.43 -16.12 -6.83
CA PHE A 201 17.03 -14.78 -6.42
C PHE A 201 18.20 -14.03 -5.77
N TRP A 202 18.24 -12.70 -5.88
CA TRP A 202 19.14 -11.87 -5.09
C TRP A 202 18.95 -12.04 -3.57
N SER A 203 17.75 -12.43 -3.15
CA SER A 203 17.41 -12.69 -1.75
C SER A 203 17.62 -14.14 -1.32
N TRP A 204 18.26 -14.97 -2.14
CA TRP A 204 18.58 -16.35 -1.76
C TRP A 204 19.55 -16.34 -0.55
N PRO A 205 19.23 -17.06 0.54
CA PRO A 205 20.05 -17.07 1.76
C PRO A 205 21.43 -17.74 1.58
#